data_AF-A0AA88AEV6-F1
#
_entry.id   AF-A0AA88AEV6-F1
#
_cell.length_a   1.000
_cell.length_b   1.000
_cell.length_c   1.000
_cell.angle_alpha   90.00
_cell.angle_beta   90.00
_cell.angle_gamma   90.00
#
_symmetry.space_group_name_H-M   'P 1'
#
loop_
_entity.id
_entity.type
_entity.pdbx_description
1 polymer ?
#
loop_
_entity_poly.entity_id
_entity_poly.type
_entity_poly.pdbx_seq_one_letter_code
_entity_poly.pdbx_strand_id
1 'polypeptide(L)'
;MESKQKSRKVKNLVAIIISVSLLPLGEDAHFVAAEEQTVGVADGVGRWAKHGIDSGDYARQLMKNSATAVHNIKELEGSSVVDPKRILHEAFSNTTGLQGASTACIVCHNDGVLLAANVGDSGFMVFRDRKLFLQIANSAAPLQLSLPLGEPHNL
;
A
#
# COMPACT_ATOMS: atom_id res chain seq x y z
N MET A 1 9.63 -3.48 -47.78
CA MET A 1 8.39 -3.15 -47.05
C MET A 1 8.49 -3.81 -45.68
N GLU A 2 9.03 -3.11 -44.68
CA GLU A 2 9.13 -3.65 -43.32
C GLU A 2 7.82 -3.37 -42.58
N SER A 3 7.09 -4.44 -42.29
CA SER A 3 5.93 -4.42 -41.42
C SER A 3 6.39 -4.25 -39.97
N LYS A 4 6.31 -3.02 -39.43
CA LYS A 4 6.43 -2.78 -37.99
C LYS A 4 5.29 -3.47 -37.26
N GLN A 5 5.58 -4.61 -36.64
CA GLN A 5 4.67 -5.30 -35.74
C GLN A 5 4.43 -4.40 -34.52
N LYS A 6 3.29 -3.72 -34.51
CA LYS A 6 2.84 -2.89 -33.39
C LYS A 6 2.62 -3.81 -32.19
N SER A 7 3.59 -3.82 -31.26
CA SER A 7 3.48 -4.52 -29.99
C SER A 7 2.19 -4.08 -29.30
N ARG A 8 1.19 -4.96 -29.31
CA ARG A 8 -0.02 -4.80 -28.52
C ARG A 8 0.42 -5.08 -27.09
N LYS A 9 0.75 -4.03 -26.34
CA LYS A 9 0.95 -4.10 -24.89
C LYS A 9 -0.34 -4.71 -24.32
N VAL A 10 -0.29 -5.99 -23.95
CA VAL A 10 -1.40 -6.67 -23.30
C VAL A 10 -1.59 -5.90 -22.01
N LYS A 11 -2.71 -5.18 -21.89
CA LYS A 11 -3.07 -4.47 -20.67
C LYS A 11 -3.55 -5.53 -19.68
N ASN A 12 -2.61 -6.23 -19.04
CA ASN A 12 -2.91 -7.04 -17.87
C ASN A 12 -3.41 -6.06 -16.79
N LEU A 13 -4.73 -5.93 -16.68
CA LEU A 13 -5.36 -5.08 -15.67
C LEU A 13 -5.19 -5.77 -14.32
N VAL A 14 -4.28 -5.25 -13.50
CA VAL A 14 -4.17 -5.63 -12.10
C VAL A 14 -5.04 -4.67 -11.30
N ALA A 15 -6.15 -5.19 -10.78
CA ALA A 15 -6.97 -4.45 -9.81
C ALA A 15 -6.49 -4.80 -8.40
N ILE A 16 -6.00 -3.79 -7.68
CA ILE A 16 -5.71 -3.87 -6.25
C ILE A 16 -6.94 -3.30 -5.55
N ILE A 17 -7.63 -4.13 -4.78
CA ILE A 17 -8.75 -3.69 -3.96
C ILE A 17 -8.23 -3.57 -2.54
N ILE A 18 -8.31 -2.35 -2.00
CA ILE A 18 -8.05 -2.08 -0.60
C ILE A 18 -9.36 -1.55 -0.02
N SER A 19 -9.87 -2.25 0.99
CA SER A 19 -11.13 -1.88 1.65
C SER A 19 -10.81 -0.92 2.79
N VAL A 20 -11.48 0.24 2.79
CA VAL A 20 -11.39 1.27 3.84
C VAL A 20 -12.82 1.68 4.18
N SER A 21 -13.17 1.67 5.46
CA SER A 21 -14.50 2.07 5.92
C SER A 21 -14.53 3.59 6.12
N LEU A 22 -14.98 4.34 5.11
CA LEU A 22 -15.03 5.80 5.15
C LEU A 22 -16.33 6.31 5.79
N LEU A 23 -16.34 6.46 7.12
CA LEU A 23 -17.32 7.27 7.84
C LEU A 23 -16.68 8.61 8.25
N PRO A 24 -17.43 9.73 8.25
CA PRO A 24 -16.88 11.03 8.67
C PRO A 24 -16.48 10.96 10.15
N LEU A 25 -15.19 11.19 10.43
CA LEU A 25 -14.50 11.02 11.74
C LEU A 25 -14.20 9.56 12.15
N GLY A 26 -14.05 8.65 11.19
CA GLY A 26 -13.63 7.27 11.45
C GLY A 26 -12.17 7.11 11.90
N GLU A 27 -11.85 5.90 12.37
CA GLU A 27 -10.51 5.49 12.81
C GLU A 27 -9.60 5.11 11.62
N ASP A 28 -10.18 4.94 10.44
CA ASP A 28 -9.51 4.58 9.20
C ASP A 28 -8.87 5.80 8.49
N ALA A 29 -7.74 5.56 7.83
CA ALA A 29 -7.07 6.51 6.96
C ALA A 29 -6.42 5.81 5.75
N HIS A 30 -6.14 6.58 4.69
CA HIS A 30 -5.43 6.08 3.52
C HIS A 30 -4.56 7.16 2.88
N PHE A 31 -3.66 6.75 1.99
CA PHE A 31 -2.98 7.64 1.05
C PHE A 31 -2.83 6.99 -0.34
N VAL A 32 -2.66 7.83 -1.36
CA VAL A 32 -2.40 7.43 -2.74
C VAL A 32 -1.31 8.31 -3.31
N ALA A 33 -0.18 7.70 -3.69
CA ALA A 33 0.92 8.32 -4.43
C ALA A 33 0.93 7.74 -5.85
N ALA A 34 0.16 8.37 -6.74
CA ALA A 34 -0.15 7.81 -8.05
C ALA A 34 1.07 7.72 -9.00
N GLU A 35 1.99 8.68 -8.91
CA GLU A 35 3.22 8.70 -9.72
C GLU A 35 4.16 7.56 -9.35
N GLU A 36 4.26 7.26 -8.06
CA GLU A 36 5.05 6.17 -7.49
C GLU A 36 4.28 4.85 -7.42
N GLN A 37 3.06 4.81 -7.98
CA GLN A 37 2.21 3.63 -8.03
C GLN A 37 2.05 2.96 -6.64
N THR A 38 1.95 3.80 -5.60
CA THR A 38 1.98 3.38 -4.20
C THR A 38 0.70 3.80 -3.50
N VAL A 39 0.11 2.90 -2.75
CA VAL A 39 -1.12 3.13 -1.97
C VAL A 39 -0.96 2.53 -0.58
N GLY A 40 -1.61 3.12 0.40
CA GLY A 40 -1.64 2.52 1.73
C GLY A 40 -2.86 2.88 2.53
N VAL A 41 -3.15 2.03 3.51
CA VAL A 41 -4.28 2.16 4.43
C VAL A 41 -3.85 1.87 5.85
N ALA A 42 -4.55 2.48 6.80
CA ALA A 42 -4.42 2.24 8.22
C ALA A 42 -5.82 2.23 8.84
N ASP A 43 -6.05 1.28 9.73
CA ASP A 43 -7.26 1.16 10.56
C ASP A 43 -6.84 1.43 12.01
N GLY A 44 -7.34 2.52 12.59
CA GLY A 44 -7.05 2.92 13.96
C GLY A 44 -7.62 1.94 14.97
N VAL A 45 -6.83 1.59 15.98
CA VAL A 45 -7.24 0.61 17.00
C VAL A 45 -8.24 1.25 17.98
N GLY A 46 -9.54 1.01 17.80
CA GLY A 46 -10.59 1.62 18.63
C GLY A 46 -10.59 1.29 20.11
N ARG A 47 -9.76 0.36 20.56
CA ARG A 47 -9.52 0.13 21.99
C ARG A 47 -8.96 1.38 22.69
N TRP A 48 -8.39 2.33 21.98
CA TRP A 48 -7.90 3.60 22.53
C TRP A 48 -9.01 4.57 22.95
N ALA A 49 -10.23 4.44 22.41
CA ALA A 49 -11.36 5.29 22.75
C ALA A 49 -11.72 5.23 24.26
N LYS A 50 -11.50 4.08 24.92
CA LYS A 50 -11.70 3.92 26.38
C LYS A 50 -10.77 4.80 27.24
N HIS A 51 -9.72 5.32 26.63
CA HIS A 51 -8.76 6.25 27.23
C HIS A 51 -8.95 7.69 26.74
N GLY A 52 -10.03 7.97 26.00
CA GLY A 52 -10.28 9.29 25.41
C GLY A 52 -9.30 9.65 24.27
N ILE A 53 -8.62 8.67 23.69
CA ILE A 53 -7.64 8.85 22.62
C ILE A 53 -8.30 8.53 21.28
N ASP A 54 -8.23 9.45 20.32
CA ASP A 54 -8.68 9.25 18.94
C ASP A 54 -7.63 8.43 18.17
N SER A 55 -7.93 7.16 17.90
CA SER A 55 -7.03 6.28 17.16
C SER A 55 -6.92 6.64 15.67
N GLY A 56 -7.92 7.36 15.15
CA GLY A 56 -7.91 7.92 13.81
C GLY A 56 -6.86 9.02 13.63
N ASP A 57 -6.53 9.79 14.67
CA ASP A 57 -5.43 10.77 14.58
C ASP A 57 -4.09 10.08 14.30
N TYR A 58 -3.84 8.96 14.96
CA TYR A 58 -2.67 8.13 14.72
C TYR A 58 -2.66 7.60 13.27
N ALA A 59 -3.77 6.99 12.82
CA ALA A 59 -3.89 6.44 11.47
C ALA A 59 -3.69 7.53 10.38
N ARG A 60 -4.32 8.70 10.55
CA ARG A 60 -4.20 9.85 9.63
C ARG A 60 -2.78 10.37 9.57
N GLN A 61 -2.12 10.54 10.72
CA GLN A 61 -0.74 11.01 10.77
C GLN A 61 0.22 9.99 10.14
N LEU A 62 0.01 8.69 10.38
CA LEU A 62 0.81 7.62 9.77
C LEU A 62 0.68 7.62 8.24
N MET A 63 -0.55 7.74 7.70
CA MET A 63 -0.78 7.78 6.25
C MET A 63 -0.24 9.07 5.61
N LYS A 64 -0.37 10.22 6.30
CA LYS A 64 0.25 11.49 5.86
C LYS A 64 1.77 11.36 5.78
N ASN A 65 2.39 10.81 6.82
CA ASN A 65 3.84 10.60 6.86
C ASN A 65 4.31 9.56 5.82
N SER A 66 3.47 8.58 5.49
CA SER A 66 3.74 7.60 4.43
C SER A 66 3.80 8.27 3.05
N ALA A 67 2.86 9.17 2.75
CA ALA A 67 2.90 9.95 1.52
C ALA A 67 4.18 10.81 1.42
N THR A 68 4.57 11.48 2.50
CA THR A 68 5.83 12.23 2.56
C THR A 68 7.06 11.32 2.35
N ALA A 69 7.09 10.15 3.00
CA ALA A 69 8.21 9.21 2.88
C ALA A 69 8.37 8.69 1.45
N VAL A 70 7.28 8.42 0.73
CA VAL A 70 7.33 8.03 -0.69
C VAL A 70 8.09 9.07 -1.53
N HIS A 71 7.75 10.36 -1.37
CA HIS A 71 8.40 11.43 -2.12
C HIS A 71 9.87 11.61 -1.71
N ASN A 72 10.17 11.62 -0.41
CA ASN A 72 11.54 11.74 0.09
C ASN A 72 12.45 10.62 -0.43
N ILE A 73 11.99 9.37 -0.38
CA ILE A 73 12.79 8.22 -0.81
C ILE A 73 13.04 8.29 -2.31
N LYS A 74 12.03 8.64 -3.12
CA LYS A 74 12.19 8.83 -4.57
C LYS A 74 13.21 9.93 -4.89
N GLU A 75 13.14 11.07 -4.21
CA GLU A 75 14.09 12.17 -4.40
C GLU A 75 15.53 11.76 -4.03
N LEU A 76 15.72 10.99 -2.97
CA LEU A 76 17.03 10.54 -2.51
C LEU A 76 17.64 9.44 -3.38
N GLU A 77 16.84 8.48 -3.83
CA GLU A 77 17.35 7.28 -4.51
C GLU A 77 17.34 7.39 -6.03
N GLY A 78 16.56 8.31 -6.60
CA GLY A 78 16.38 8.44 -8.05
C GLY A 78 15.73 7.21 -8.71
N SER A 79 15.36 6.20 -7.93
CA SER A 79 14.66 5.00 -8.35
C SER A 79 13.16 5.25 -8.39
N SER A 80 12.48 4.73 -9.40
CA SER A 80 11.02 4.73 -9.48
C SER A 80 10.37 3.78 -8.47
N VAL A 81 11.17 2.95 -7.80
CA VAL A 81 10.71 1.84 -6.96
C VAL A 81 11.02 2.15 -5.50
N VAL A 82 9.97 2.34 -4.71
CA VAL A 82 10.12 2.62 -3.28
C VAL A 82 9.73 1.37 -2.49
N ASP A 83 10.62 0.89 -1.61
CA ASP A 83 10.33 -0.25 -0.74
C ASP A 83 9.24 0.10 0.29
N PRO A 84 8.05 -0.56 0.28
CA PRO A 84 6.96 -0.29 1.21
C PRO A 84 7.35 -0.47 2.67
N LYS A 85 8.33 -1.33 2.99
CA LYS A 85 8.82 -1.44 4.38
C LYS A 85 9.55 -0.18 4.82
N ARG A 86 10.33 0.42 3.92
CA ARG A 86 11.06 1.65 4.22
C ARG A 86 10.09 2.82 4.37
N ILE A 87 9.08 2.91 3.49
CA ILE A 87 7.99 3.88 3.62
C ILE A 87 7.35 3.75 5.00
N LEU A 88 6.95 2.53 5.39
CA LEU A 88 6.29 2.31 6.67
C LEU A 88 7.21 2.65 7.86
N HIS A 89 8.49 2.30 7.79
CA HIS A 89 9.45 2.58 8.85
C HIS A 89 9.69 4.09 9.03
N GLU A 90 9.88 4.84 7.94
CA GLU A 90 10.04 6.30 7.97
C GLU A 90 8.75 6.98 8.44
N ALA A 91 7.60 6.53 7.95
CA ALA A 91 6.30 7.04 8.38
C ALA A 91 6.07 6.83 9.88
N PHE A 92 6.36 5.63 10.39
CA PHE A 92 6.26 5.30 11.81
C PHE A 92 7.21 6.16 12.65
N SER A 93 8.47 6.30 12.24
CA SER A 93 9.48 7.10 12.95
C SER A 93 9.10 8.58 13.04
N ASN A 94 8.43 9.11 12.01
CA ASN A 94 7.94 10.48 11.96
C ASN A 94 6.56 10.67 12.62
N THR A 95 5.88 9.60 13.02
CA THR A 95 4.59 9.66 13.74
C THR A 95 4.87 9.78 15.23
N THR A 96 5.19 11.01 15.64
CA THR A 96 5.58 11.34 17.02
C THR A 96 4.53 12.21 17.71
N GLY A 97 4.50 12.18 19.04
CA GLY A 97 3.61 13.04 19.83
C GLY A 97 2.13 12.64 19.84
N LEU A 98 1.76 11.53 19.19
CA LEU A 98 0.40 10.99 19.20
C LEU A 98 0.33 9.70 20.02
N GLN A 99 -0.70 9.61 20.86
CA GLN A 99 -1.07 8.35 21.49
C GLN A 99 -2.04 7.61 20.58
N GLY A 100 -1.98 6.28 20.59
CA GLY A 100 -2.80 5.46 19.70
C GLY A 100 -1.99 4.35 19.05
N ALA A 101 -2.67 3.60 18.20
CA ALA A 101 -2.09 2.61 17.32
C ALA A 101 -3.03 2.44 16.13
N SER A 102 -2.50 1.93 15.03
CA SER A 102 -3.28 1.51 13.88
C SER A 102 -2.66 0.25 13.27
N THR A 103 -3.40 -0.41 12.40
CA THR A 103 -2.81 -1.27 11.37
C THR A 103 -2.06 -0.42 10.34
N ALA A 104 -1.35 -1.10 9.43
CA ALA A 104 -0.85 -0.48 8.21
C ALA A 104 -0.69 -1.51 7.09
N CYS A 105 -1.24 -1.23 5.91
CA CYS A 105 -1.02 -2.00 4.70
C CYS A 105 -0.58 -1.06 3.57
N ILE A 106 0.65 -1.20 3.09
CA ILE A 106 1.22 -0.39 2.01
C ILE A 106 1.58 -1.31 0.85
N VAL A 107 1.16 -0.94 -0.36
CA VAL A 107 1.40 -1.69 -1.60
C VAL A 107 2.01 -0.75 -2.63
N CYS A 108 3.15 -1.15 -3.19
CA CYS A 108 3.84 -0.46 -4.28
C CYS A 108 3.84 -1.37 -5.51
N HIS A 109 3.43 -0.84 -6.66
CA HIS A 109 3.57 -1.53 -7.94
C HIS A 109 4.77 -0.98 -8.71
N ASN A 110 5.63 -1.87 -9.19
CA ASN A 110 6.81 -1.53 -9.97
C ASN A 110 6.97 -2.49 -11.15
N ASP A 111 6.66 -2.03 -12.37
CA ASP A 111 6.94 -2.73 -13.63
C ASP A 111 6.65 -4.24 -13.60
N GLY A 112 5.44 -4.60 -13.16
CA GLY A 112 5.03 -6.00 -13.08
C GLY A 112 5.55 -6.72 -11.83
N VAL A 113 6.01 -6.01 -10.81
CA VAL A 113 6.28 -6.56 -9.48
C VAL A 113 5.42 -5.82 -8.47
N LEU A 114 4.71 -6.57 -7.64
CA LEU A 114 4.00 -6.00 -6.49
C LEU A 114 4.85 -6.19 -5.24
N LEU A 115 5.17 -5.09 -4.56
CA LEU A 115 5.79 -5.08 -3.25
C LEU A 115 4.75 -4.67 -2.22
N ALA A 116 4.76 -5.29 -1.05
CA ALA A 116 3.87 -4.89 0.04
C ALA A 116 4.57 -4.94 1.40
N ALA A 117 4.09 -4.11 2.33
CA ALA A 117 4.35 -4.17 3.75
C ALA A 117 3.02 -4.13 4.51
N ASN A 118 2.76 -5.14 5.35
CA ASN A 118 1.52 -5.25 6.11
C ASN A 118 1.79 -5.50 7.60
N VAL A 119 1.13 -4.74 8.47
CA VAL A 119 1.15 -4.87 9.93
C VAL A 119 -0.29 -4.81 10.44
N GLY A 120 -0.72 -5.87 11.12
CA GLY A 120 -2.09 -5.99 11.62
C GLY A 120 -2.98 -6.83 10.70
N ASP A 121 -4.28 -6.61 10.79
CA ASP A 121 -5.34 -7.37 10.11
C ASP A 121 -5.87 -6.72 8.84
N SER A 122 -5.38 -5.53 8.48
CA SER A 122 -5.54 -5.00 7.12
C SER A 122 -4.90 -5.91 6.06
N GLY A 123 -5.22 -5.63 4.79
CA GLY A 123 -4.80 -6.48 3.70
C GLY A 123 -5.18 -5.96 2.32
N PHE A 124 -4.84 -6.74 1.30
CA PHE A 124 -5.14 -6.44 -0.10
C PHE A 124 -5.41 -7.72 -0.89
N MET A 125 -6.12 -7.56 -2.01
CA MET A 125 -6.39 -8.63 -2.96
C MET A 125 -5.89 -8.23 -4.36
N VAL A 126 -5.33 -9.20 -5.07
CA VAL A 126 -4.87 -9.06 -6.45
C VAL A 126 -5.78 -9.88 -7.35
N PHE A 127 -6.42 -9.21 -8.31
CA PHE A 127 -7.21 -9.87 -9.35
C PHE A 127 -6.48 -9.83 -10.69
N ARG A 128 -6.44 -10.97 -11.38
CA ARG A 128 -5.93 -11.12 -12.76
C ARG A 128 -6.93 -11.93 -13.58
N ASP A 129 -7.23 -11.49 -14.79
CA ASP A 129 -8.19 -12.16 -15.69
C ASP A 129 -9.55 -12.44 -15.03
N ARG A 130 -10.01 -11.49 -14.21
CA ARG A 130 -11.25 -11.57 -13.41
C ARG A 130 -11.26 -12.70 -12.37
N LYS A 131 -10.10 -13.24 -12.02
CA LYS A 131 -9.92 -14.26 -10.97
C LYS A 131 -9.10 -13.69 -9.83
N LEU A 132 -9.45 -14.09 -8.60
CA LEU A 132 -8.61 -13.83 -7.44
C LEU A 132 -7.29 -14.59 -7.63
N PHE A 133 -6.20 -13.84 -7.73
CA PHE A 133 -4.86 -14.39 -7.86
C PHE A 133 -4.18 -14.52 -6.49
N LEU A 134 -4.35 -13.51 -5.64
CA LEU A 134 -3.79 -13.48 -4.29
C LEU A 134 -4.69 -12.70 -3.35
N GLN A 135 -4.77 -13.16 -2.11
CA GLN A 135 -5.33 -12.42 -0.99
C GLN A 135 -4.32 -12.42 0.16
N ILE A 136 -4.00 -11.24 0.67
CA ILE A 136 -3.24 -11.05 1.91
C ILE A 136 -4.19 -10.43 2.93
N ALA A 137 -4.34 -11.09 4.07
CA ALA A 137 -5.06 -10.61 5.24
C ALA A 137 -4.35 -11.17 6.48
N ASN A 138 -4.38 -10.45 7.60
CA ASN A 138 -3.79 -10.87 8.88
C ASN A 138 -2.29 -11.18 8.86
N SER A 139 -1.46 -10.20 9.24
CA SER A 139 -0.03 -10.42 9.52
C SER A 139 0.41 -9.79 10.84
N ALA A 140 0.91 -10.62 11.75
CA ALA A 140 1.47 -10.19 13.04
C ALA A 140 2.89 -9.58 12.92
N ALA A 141 3.50 -9.58 11.73
CA ALA A 141 4.83 -9.02 11.46
C ALA A 141 4.86 -8.29 10.10
N PRO A 142 5.75 -7.30 9.88
CA PRO A 142 5.92 -6.67 8.58
C PRO A 142 6.38 -7.70 7.53
N LEU A 143 5.43 -8.27 6.80
CA LEU A 143 5.70 -9.14 5.65
C LEU A 143 6.18 -8.26 4.49
N GLN A 144 7.41 -8.48 3.99
CA GLN A 144 7.72 -8.12 2.60
C GLN A 144 7.25 -9.27 1.75
N LEU A 145 6.44 -8.97 0.76
CA LEU A 145 6.17 -9.93 -0.30
C LEU A 145 6.53 -9.25 -1.62
N SER A 146 7.47 -9.83 -2.36
CA SER A 146 7.74 -9.48 -3.75
C SER A 146 7.10 -10.54 -4.64
N LEU A 147 6.19 -10.11 -5.51
CA LEU A 147 5.50 -11.03 -6.41
C LEU A 147 5.76 -10.63 -7.85
N PRO A 148 6.42 -11.48 -8.65
CA PRO A 148 6.46 -11.28 -10.08
C PRO A 148 5.06 -11.44 -10.64
N LEU A 149 4.51 -10.37 -11.20
CA LEU A 149 3.28 -10.40 -11.97
C LEU A 149 3.64 -10.96 -13.36
N GLY A 150 3.75 -12.29 -13.47
CA GLY A 150 4.26 -12.98 -14.67
C GLY A 150 3.59 -12.56 -15.99
N GLU A 151 4.33 -12.74 -17.09
CA GLU A 151 3.89 -12.53 -18.48
C GLU A 151 2.69 -13.44 -18.83
N PRO A 152 1.76 -12.98 -19.68
CA PRO A 152 0.65 -13.80 -20.13
C PRO A 152 1.20 -14.93 -21.03
N HIS A 153 1.18 -16.16 -20.54
CA HIS A 153 1.37 -17.32 -21.41
C HIS A 153 0.17 -17.44 -22.34
N ASN A 154 0.44 -17.35 -23.65
CA ASN A 154 -0.54 -17.57 -24.71
C ASN A 154 -1.24 -18.93 -24.52
N LEU A 155 -2.55 -18.90 -24.33
CA LEU A 155 -3.48 -19.96 -24.71
C LEU A 155 -4.40 -19.43 -25.80
#